data_AF-A0A7J4TTJ2-F1
#
_entry.id   AF-A0A7J4TTJ2-F1
#
_cell.length_a   1.000
_cell.length_b   1.000
_cell.length_c   1.000
_cell.angle_alpha   90.00
_cell.angle_beta   90.00
_cell.angle_gamma   90.00
#
_symmetry.space_group_name_H-M   'P 1'
#
loop_
_entity.id
_entity.type
_entity.pdbx_description
1 polymer ?
#
loop_
_entity_poly.entity_id
_entity_poly.type
_entity_poly.pdbx_seq_one_letter_code
_entity_poly.pdbx_strand_id
1 'polypeptide(L)'
;MVLALVEVLIVVLRCVLRCALCEKELSKTGWERDPEQYYCHEHRMVLPMRTIGLYIGRFQPFHNGHLAVIKDILKEVDQLKIVVGSAQHKGTKENPFDAEERKAMIYTALEEAKLADKVQVFPVPDILWHEKYADHIKEQVGDFQIVFTAENKMLNDLFTAKGCQTKTCQRIGDYVGTEIRMRIAEGKPWEFMVPPAVAVYLKKINAKRRLEIVFRS
;
A
#
# COMPACT_ATOMS: atom_id res chain seq x y z
N MET A 1 -29.56 3.04 -31.61
CA MET A 1 -28.51 3.58 -30.71
C MET A 1 -28.04 2.60 -29.64
N VAL A 2 -28.90 1.75 -29.06
CA VAL A 2 -28.48 0.76 -28.05
C VAL A 2 -27.61 -0.38 -28.63
N LEU A 3 -27.90 -0.83 -29.86
CA LEU A 3 -27.13 -1.89 -30.53
C LEU A 3 -25.67 -1.50 -30.87
N ALA A 4 -25.42 -0.23 -31.23
CA ALA A 4 -24.08 0.26 -31.54
C ALA A 4 -23.19 0.36 -30.28
N LEU A 5 -23.77 0.68 -29.12
CA LEU A 5 -23.04 0.71 -27.84
C LEU A 5 -22.68 -0.70 -27.36
N VAL A 6 -23.54 -1.70 -27.62
CA VAL A 6 -23.28 -3.10 -27.27
C VAL A 6 -22.19 -3.70 -28.16
N GLU A 7 -22.16 -3.38 -29.46
CA GLU A 7 -21.07 -3.81 -30.35
C GLU A 7 -19.73 -3.16 -29.98
N VAL A 8 -19.70 -1.86 -29.67
CA VAL A 8 -18.49 -1.19 -29.19
C VAL A 8 -18.00 -1.80 -27.87
N LEU A 9 -18.90 -2.10 -26.93
CA LEU A 9 -18.53 -2.71 -25.65
C LEU A 9 -18.02 -4.16 -25.82
N ILE A 10 -18.61 -4.94 -26.72
CA ILE A 10 -18.16 -6.30 -27.05
C ILE A 10 -16.80 -6.29 -27.77
N VAL A 11 -16.56 -5.33 -28.66
CA VAL A 11 -15.25 -5.14 -29.32
C VAL A 11 -14.20 -4.72 -28.29
N VAL A 12 -14.51 -3.77 -27.40
CA VAL A 12 -13.61 -3.35 -26.32
C VAL A 12 -13.30 -4.51 -25.36
N LEU A 13 -14.30 -5.28 -24.92
CA LEU A 13 -14.07 -6.45 -24.06
C LEU A 13 -13.27 -7.55 -24.78
N ARG A 14 -13.57 -7.86 -26.05
CA ARG A 14 -12.81 -8.85 -26.84
C ARG A 14 -11.38 -8.40 -27.09
N CYS A 15 -11.13 -7.10 -27.25
CA CYS A 15 -9.80 -6.56 -27.50
C CYS A 15 -8.99 -6.48 -26.20
N VAL A 16 -9.58 -6.04 -25.08
CA VAL A 16 -8.96 -6.08 -23.75
C VAL A 16 -8.66 -7.53 -23.34
N LEU A 17 -9.57 -8.47 -23.58
CA LEU A 17 -9.34 -9.89 -23.30
C LEU A 17 -8.30 -10.51 -24.25
N ARG A 18 -8.25 -10.18 -25.54
CA ARG A 18 -7.21 -10.67 -26.46
C ARG A 18 -5.84 -10.04 -26.22
N CYS A 19 -5.78 -8.80 -25.77
CA CYS A 19 -4.53 -8.09 -25.49
C CYS A 19 -3.96 -8.48 -24.12
N ALA A 20 -4.82 -8.72 -23.12
CA ALA A 20 -4.40 -9.22 -21.80
C ALA A 20 -3.99 -10.70 -21.81
N LEU A 21 -4.49 -11.50 -22.76
CA LEU A 21 -4.13 -12.92 -22.92
C LEU A 21 -2.88 -13.14 -23.79
N CYS A 22 -2.26 -12.08 -24.30
CA CYS A 22 -1.02 -12.19 -25.07
C CYS A 22 0.14 -11.69 -24.22
N GLU A 23 0.76 -12.57 -23.44
CA GLU A 23 2.09 -12.38 -22.83
C GLU A 23 3.22 -12.24 -23.87
N LYS A 24 2.91 -11.83 -25.11
CA LYS A 24 3.92 -11.44 -26.08
C LYS A 24 4.19 -9.97 -25.89
N GLU A 25 5.40 -9.73 -25.39
CA GLU A 25 6.11 -8.45 -25.27
C GLU A 25 5.36 -7.27 -25.94
N LEU A 26 4.98 -6.28 -25.13
CA LEU A 26 4.45 -4.98 -25.55
C LEU A 26 5.28 -4.30 -26.66
N SER A 27 6.49 -4.78 -26.95
CA SER A 27 7.36 -4.32 -28.04
C SER A 27 6.93 -4.73 -29.46
N LYS A 28 5.98 -5.67 -29.64
CA LYS A 28 5.65 -6.24 -30.97
C LYS A 28 4.25 -5.94 -31.49
N THR A 29 3.47 -5.16 -30.75
CA THR A 29 2.15 -4.67 -31.20
C THR A 29 2.25 -3.15 -31.32
N GLY A 30 1.50 -2.52 -32.23
CA GLY A 30 1.61 -1.09 -32.61
C GLY A 30 1.22 -0.09 -31.51
N TRP A 31 1.73 -0.30 -30.31
CA TRP A 31 1.59 0.55 -29.14
C TRP A 31 2.84 1.42 -29.00
N GLU A 32 2.62 2.73 -28.99
CA GLU A 32 3.65 3.69 -28.63
C GLU A 32 3.53 4.00 -27.13
N ARG A 33 4.68 4.01 -26.45
CA ARG A 33 4.77 4.33 -25.02
C ARG A 33 5.06 5.81 -24.87
N ASP A 34 4.09 6.53 -24.32
CA ASP A 34 4.21 7.91 -23.84
C ASP A 34 4.38 7.84 -22.30
N PRO A 35 5.14 8.77 -21.67
CA PRO A 35 5.24 8.89 -20.20
C PRO A 35 3.94 8.74 -19.40
N GLU A 36 2.78 9.07 -19.95
CA GLU A 36 1.50 9.06 -19.22
C GLU A 36 0.47 8.06 -19.77
N GLN A 37 0.72 7.47 -20.94
CA GLN A 37 -0.29 6.69 -21.66
C GLN A 37 0.32 5.65 -22.62
N TYR A 38 -0.43 4.60 -22.87
CA TYR A 38 -0.20 3.69 -23.98
C TYR A 38 -1.12 4.09 -25.13
N TYR A 39 -0.57 4.35 -26.30
CA TYR A 39 -1.35 4.66 -27.49
C TYR A 39 -1.29 3.51 -28.49
N CYS A 40 -2.44 2.92 -28.82
CA CYS A 40 -2.54 1.94 -29.91
C CYS A 40 -2.81 2.66 -31.22
N HIS A 41 -1.83 2.69 -32.12
CA HIS A 41 -1.96 3.30 -33.46
C HIS A 41 -3.02 2.60 -34.31
N GLU A 42 -3.14 1.28 -34.19
CA GLU A 42 -4.05 0.46 -34.99
C GLU A 42 -5.52 0.75 -34.70
N HIS A 43 -5.87 1.02 -33.43
CA HIS A 43 -7.25 1.23 -33.00
C HIS A 43 -7.53 2.66 -32.52
N ARG A 44 -6.54 3.56 -32.59
CA ARG A 44 -6.59 4.93 -32.04
C ARG A 44 -7.10 4.96 -30.59
N MET A 45 -6.63 4.01 -29.78
CA MET A 45 -7.02 3.87 -28.37
C MET A 45 -5.91 4.38 -27.46
N VAL A 46 -6.31 5.07 -26.39
CA VAL A 46 -5.42 5.53 -25.32
C VAL A 46 -5.77 4.74 -24.07
N LEU A 47 -4.78 4.03 -23.50
CA LEU A 47 -4.88 3.48 -22.16
C LEU A 47 -4.04 4.35 -21.23
N PRO A 48 -4.63 5.04 -20.24
CA PRO A 48 -3.82 5.78 -19.27
C PRO A 48 -2.89 4.79 -18.55
N MET A 49 -1.62 5.16 -18.38
CA MET A 49 -0.76 4.37 -17.52
C MET A 49 -1.34 4.39 -16.11
N ARG A 50 -1.49 3.21 -15.51
CA ARG A 50 -1.90 3.15 -14.09
C ARG A 50 -0.84 3.84 -13.26
N THR A 51 -1.23 4.88 -12.54
CA THR A 51 -0.35 5.54 -11.57
C THR A 51 -0.28 4.67 -10.33
N ILE A 52 0.93 4.24 -9.97
CA ILE A 52 1.19 3.39 -8.81
C ILE A 52 1.90 4.24 -7.75
N GLY A 53 1.23 4.40 -6.61
CA GLY A 53 1.81 4.98 -5.40
C GLY A 53 2.52 3.94 -4.55
N LEU A 54 3.45 4.39 -3.72
CA LEU A 54 4.13 3.60 -2.69
C LEU A 54 3.93 4.26 -1.32
N TYR A 55 3.44 3.53 -0.32
CA TYR A 55 3.31 4.00 1.05
C TYR A 55 4.05 3.08 2.02
N ILE A 56 4.95 3.64 2.83
CA ILE A 56 5.84 2.85 3.69
C ILE A 56 5.50 3.09 5.16
N GLY A 57 5.37 2.02 5.94
CA GLY A 57 5.13 2.12 7.38
C GLY A 57 5.42 0.83 8.14
N ARG A 58 5.55 0.93 9.47
CA ARG A 58 5.71 -0.25 10.34
C ARG A 58 4.37 -0.89 10.69
N PHE A 59 3.29 -0.11 10.77
CA PHE A 59 1.92 -0.56 11.08
C PHE A 59 1.81 -1.39 12.37
N GLN A 60 2.30 -0.86 13.50
CA GLN A 60 2.35 -1.54 14.81
C GLN A 60 1.39 -0.90 15.85
N PRO A 61 0.06 -1.13 15.80
CA PRO A 61 -0.70 -1.84 14.78
C PRO A 61 -1.13 -0.93 13.60
N PHE A 62 -1.85 -1.47 12.63
CA PHE A 62 -2.61 -0.67 11.66
C PHE A 62 -3.76 0.07 12.38
N HIS A 63 -4.03 1.32 12.00
CA HIS A 63 -4.94 2.20 12.75
C HIS A 63 -5.65 3.21 11.84
N ASN A 64 -6.63 3.94 12.38
CA ASN A 64 -7.51 4.81 11.58
C ASN A 64 -6.75 5.91 10.84
N GLY A 65 -5.68 6.44 11.42
CA GLY A 65 -4.80 7.40 10.72
C GLY A 65 -4.16 6.83 9.44
N HIS A 66 -3.70 5.58 9.45
CA HIS A 66 -3.15 4.94 8.24
C HIS A 66 -4.23 4.74 7.17
N LEU A 67 -5.43 4.29 7.57
CA LEU A 67 -6.55 4.11 6.65
C LEU A 67 -6.98 5.42 6.00
N ALA A 68 -6.99 6.52 6.76
CA ALA A 68 -7.30 7.84 6.25
C ALA A 68 -6.26 8.30 5.21
N VAL A 69 -4.96 8.14 5.51
CA VAL A 69 -3.89 8.44 4.56
C VAL A 69 -4.01 7.62 3.28
N ILE A 70 -4.29 6.32 3.39
CA ILE A 70 -4.50 5.45 2.22
C ILE A 70 -5.68 5.92 1.37
N LYS A 71 -6.79 6.31 2.00
CA LYS A 71 -7.96 6.85 1.29
C LYS A 71 -7.63 8.15 0.53
N ASP A 72 -6.80 9.01 1.10
CA ASP A 72 -6.38 10.23 0.44
C ASP A 72 -5.42 9.96 -0.71
N ILE A 73 -4.43 9.07 -0.52
CA ILE A 73 -3.51 8.65 -1.59
C ILE A 73 -4.29 8.07 -2.79
N LEU A 74 -5.28 7.21 -2.54
CA LEU A 74 -6.09 6.57 -3.60
C LEU A 74 -7.03 7.54 -4.35
N LYS A 75 -7.07 8.84 -3.98
CA LYS A 75 -7.68 9.89 -4.81
C LYS A 75 -6.74 10.38 -5.90
N GLU A 76 -5.43 10.15 -5.74
CA GLU A 76 -4.37 10.63 -6.63
C GLU A 76 -3.74 9.54 -7.48
N VAL A 77 -3.87 8.26 -7.07
CA VAL A 77 -3.25 7.11 -7.76
C VAL A 77 -4.28 6.00 -8.02
N ASP A 78 -4.07 5.24 -9.10
CA ASP A 78 -4.94 4.13 -9.47
C ASP A 78 -4.72 2.89 -8.59
N GLN A 79 -3.46 2.64 -8.22
CA GLN A 79 -3.07 1.54 -7.34
C GLN A 79 -2.06 2.01 -6.29
N LEU A 80 -2.08 1.36 -5.14
CA LEU A 80 -1.16 1.64 -4.05
C LEU A 80 -0.42 0.38 -3.62
N LYS A 81 0.90 0.47 -3.58
CA LYS A 81 1.76 -0.52 -2.93
C LYS A 81 2.05 -0.07 -1.51
N ILE A 82 1.79 -0.93 -0.53
CA ILE A 82 2.09 -0.68 0.88
C ILE A 82 3.27 -1.54 1.29
N VAL A 83 4.34 -0.90 1.77
CA VAL A 83 5.49 -1.59 2.35
C VAL A 83 5.32 -1.66 3.86
N VAL A 84 5.20 -2.88 4.37
CA VAL A 84 5.31 -3.20 5.80
C VAL A 84 6.80 -3.31 6.13
N GLY A 85 7.38 -2.18 6.53
CA GLY A 85 8.80 -2.07 6.90
C GLY A 85 9.12 -2.76 8.23
N SER A 86 10.40 -2.95 8.53
CA SER A 86 10.84 -3.71 9.71
C SER A 86 10.18 -5.10 9.78
N ALA A 87 10.05 -5.79 8.64
CA ALA A 87 9.37 -7.08 8.54
C ALA A 87 9.99 -8.18 9.42
N GLN A 88 11.30 -8.10 9.65
CA GLN A 88 12.08 -9.03 10.47
C GLN A 88 11.84 -8.91 11.98
N HIS A 89 11.26 -7.80 12.44
CA HIS A 89 11.07 -7.52 13.86
C HIS A 89 9.69 -7.95 14.36
N LYS A 90 9.67 -8.64 15.51
CA LYS A 90 8.46 -9.07 16.23
C LYS A 90 8.77 -9.25 17.72
N GLY A 91 7.73 -9.21 18.56
CA GLY A 91 7.84 -9.48 20.00
C GLY A 91 8.57 -8.41 20.83
N THR A 92 8.79 -7.20 20.31
CA THR A 92 9.38 -6.07 21.07
C THR A 92 8.35 -4.98 21.38
N LYS A 93 8.69 -4.03 22.27
CA LYS A 93 7.79 -2.90 22.64
C LYS A 93 7.42 -2.06 21.42
N GLU A 94 8.36 -1.90 20.50
CA GLU A 94 8.24 -1.14 19.27
C GLU A 94 7.58 -1.96 18.16
N ASN A 95 7.89 -3.26 18.11
CA ASN A 95 7.41 -4.19 17.08
C ASN A 95 6.79 -5.45 17.72
N PRO A 96 5.60 -5.35 18.33
CA PRO A 96 4.97 -6.50 18.99
C PRO A 96 4.35 -7.51 18.01
N PHE A 97 3.96 -7.07 16.81
CA PHE A 97 3.31 -7.90 15.80
C PHE A 97 4.27 -8.23 14.67
N ASP A 98 4.19 -9.45 14.14
CA ASP A 98 5.02 -9.86 13.01
C ASP A 98 4.49 -9.31 11.67
N ALA A 99 5.20 -9.60 10.57
CA ALA A 99 4.83 -9.09 9.25
C ALA A 99 3.48 -9.61 8.75
N GLU A 100 3.14 -10.87 9.01
CA GLU A 100 1.89 -11.49 8.52
C GLU A 100 0.69 -11.03 9.33
N GLU A 101 0.85 -10.84 10.64
CA GLU A 101 -0.17 -10.21 11.49
C GLU A 101 -0.49 -8.80 11.01
N ARG A 102 0.54 -8.02 10.68
CA ARG A 102 0.36 -6.66 10.15
C ARG A 102 -0.31 -6.65 8.78
N LYS A 103 0.08 -7.55 7.88
CA LYS A 103 -0.60 -7.73 6.58
C LYS A 103 -2.07 -8.09 6.78
N ALA A 104 -2.37 -9.00 7.69
CA ALA A 104 -3.76 -9.37 7.99
C ALA A 104 -4.57 -8.18 8.52
N MET A 105 -4.00 -7.36 9.41
CA MET A 105 -4.64 -6.13 9.88
C MET A 105 -4.90 -5.15 8.71
N ILE A 106 -3.93 -4.96 7.81
CA ILE A 106 -4.09 -4.10 6.65
C ILE A 106 -5.18 -4.62 5.72
N TYR A 107 -5.12 -5.88 5.29
CA TYR A 107 -6.09 -6.45 4.36
C TYR A 107 -7.51 -6.47 4.93
N THR A 108 -7.69 -6.87 6.19
CA THR A 108 -9.04 -6.86 6.81
C THR A 108 -9.63 -5.46 6.90
N ALA A 109 -8.81 -4.43 7.18
CA ALA A 109 -9.25 -3.04 7.15
C ALA A 109 -9.60 -2.56 5.74
N LEU A 110 -8.82 -2.96 4.73
CA LEU A 110 -9.04 -2.59 3.33
C LEU A 110 -10.26 -3.28 2.73
N GLU A 111 -10.52 -4.54 3.11
CA GLU A 111 -11.74 -5.28 2.74
C GLU A 111 -12.99 -4.59 3.29
N GLU A 112 -12.98 -4.25 4.59
CA GLU A 112 -14.07 -3.50 5.23
C GLU A 112 -14.30 -2.13 4.56
N ALA A 113 -13.22 -1.47 4.14
CA ALA A 113 -13.27 -0.20 3.42
C ALA A 113 -13.57 -0.32 1.92
N LYS A 114 -13.65 -1.53 1.35
CA LYS A 114 -13.80 -1.80 -0.09
C LYS A 114 -12.69 -1.19 -0.95
N LEU A 115 -11.44 -1.32 -0.50
CA LEU A 115 -10.24 -0.80 -1.17
C LEU A 115 -9.21 -1.88 -1.50
N ALA A 116 -9.46 -3.14 -1.12
CA ALA A 116 -8.49 -4.23 -1.24
C ALA A 116 -8.04 -4.51 -2.69
N ASP A 117 -8.92 -4.26 -3.68
CA ASP A 117 -8.64 -4.43 -5.11
C ASP A 117 -7.63 -3.41 -5.67
N LYS A 118 -7.45 -2.29 -4.98
CA LYS A 118 -6.52 -1.21 -5.39
C LYS A 118 -5.17 -1.28 -4.69
N VAL A 119 -4.99 -2.21 -3.74
CA VAL A 119 -3.84 -2.20 -2.84
C VAL A 119 -3.10 -3.53 -2.83
N GLN A 120 -1.77 -3.46 -2.88
CA GLN A 120 -0.87 -4.60 -2.71
C GLN A 120 0.04 -4.37 -1.51
N VAL A 121 0.20 -5.37 -0.66
CA VAL A 121 0.99 -5.24 0.59
C VAL A 121 2.23 -6.13 0.55
N PHE A 122 3.40 -5.53 0.75
CA PHE A 122 4.71 -6.16 0.69
C PHE A 122 5.43 -6.06 2.05
N PRO A 123 5.74 -7.18 2.72
CA PRO A 123 6.61 -7.17 3.88
C PRO A 123 8.06 -7.01 3.42
N VAL A 124 8.74 -5.96 3.88
CA VAL A 124 10.12 -5.69 3.48
C VAL A 124 11.02 -5.56 4.73
N PRO A 125 12.08 -6.36 4.85
CA PRO A 125 13.02 -6.24 5.95
C PRO A 125 13.89 -5.00 5.80
N ASP A 126 14.36 -4.47 6.93
CA ASP A 126 15.32 -3.36 6.92
C ASP A 126 16.69 -3.84 6.43
N ILE A 127 17.46 -2.92 5.83
CA ILE A 127 18.84 -3.17 5.41
C ILE A 127 19.79 -2.23 6.15
N LEU A 128 21.05 -2.65 6.29
CA LEU A 128 22.08 -1.87 6.99
C LEU A 128 22.52 -0.61 6.22
N TRP A 129 22.44 -0.65 4.90
CA TRP A 129 22.98 0.38 3.99
C TRP A 129 21.86 1.33 3.57
N HIS A 130 21.69 2.45 4.28
CA HIS A 130 20.61 3.40 4.07
C HIS A 130 20.56 3.95 2.64
N GLU A 131 21.70 4.18 2.00
CA GLU A 131 21.83 4.67 0.63
C GLU A 131 21.28 3.69 -0.42
N LYS A 132 21.18 2.40 -0.08
CA LYS A 132 20.60 1.36 -0.94
C LYS A 132 19.13 1.10 -0.66
N TYR A 133 18.51 1.81 0.29
CA TYR A 133 17.16 1.51 0.74
C TYR A 133 16.13 1.66 -0.39
N ALA A 134 16.22 2.72 -1.19
CA ALA A 134 15.30 2.94 -2.31
C ALA A 134 15.41 1.85 -3.38
N ASP A 135 16.63 1.39 -3.70
CA ASP A 135 16.86 0.30 -4.66
C ASP A 135 16.31 -1.03 -4.10
N HIS A 136 16.59 -1.32 -2.82
CA HIS A 136 16.05 -2.49 -2.12
C HIS A 136 14.52 -2.53 -2.14
N ILE A 137 13.85 -1.40 -1.87
CA ILE A 137 12.39 -1.34 -1.99
C ILE A 137 11.95 -1.64 -3.42
N LYS A 138 12.57 -1.02 -4.43
CA LYS A 138 12.22 -1.22 -5.84
C LYS A 138 12.42 -2.67 -6.29
N GLU A 139 13.46 -3.34 -5.84
CA GLU A 139 13.70 -4.76 -6.11
C GLU A 139 12.61 -5.66 -5.52
N GLN A 140 12.09 -5.32 -4.33
CA GLN A 140 11.09 -6.14 -3.63
C GLN A 140 9.66 -5.90 -4.12
N VAL A 141 9.32 -4.67 -4.51
CA VAL A 141 7.93 -4.29 -4.82
C VAL A 141 7.70 -3.97 -6.29
N GLY A 142 8.75 -3.89 -7.10
CA GLY A 142 8.69 -3.48 -8.51
C GLY A 142 8.44 -1.97 -8.68
N ASP A 143 7.97 -1.59 -9.87
CA ASP A 143 7.86 -0.17 -10.25
C ASP A 143 6.71 0.59 -9.55
N PHE A 144 6.95 1.87 -9.28
CA PHE A 144 6.01 2.86 -8.76
C PHE A 144 6.47 4.27 -9.20
N GLN A 145 5.54 5.22 -9.26
CA GLN A 145 5.81 6.59 -9.73
C GLN A 145 5.94 7.58 -8.58
N ILE A 146 5.09 7.45 -7.56
CA ILE A 146 4.97 8.42 -6.46
C ILE A 146 5.20 7.71 -5.13
N VAL A 147 6.11 8.25 -4.32
CA VAL A 147 6.39 7.76 -2.97
C VAL A 147 5.74 8.68 -1.96
N PHE A 148 4.83 8.11 -1.17
CA PHE A 148 4.13 8.75 -0.09
C PHE A 148 4.81 8.40 1.24
N THR A 149 5.31 9.41 1.93
CA THR A 149 6.02 9.25 3.20
C THR A 149 5.34 10.07 4.29
N ALA A 150 5.50 9.66 5.55
CA ALA A 150 5.32 10.60 6.66
C ALA A 150 6.43 11.67 6.62
N GLU A 151 6.43 12.66 7.53
CA GLU A 151 7.50 13.65 7.64
C GLU A 151 8.88 13.00 7.94
N ASN A 152 9.53 12.48 6.90
CA ASN A 152 10.81 11.79 6.94
C ASN A 152 11.69 12.32 5.81
N LYS A 153 12.42 13.38 6.11
CA LYS A 153 13.29 14.06 5.15
C LYS A 153 14.33 13.11 4.53
N MET A 154 14.96 12.26 5.34
CA MET A 154 15.97 11.32 4.87
C MET A 154 15.40 10.37 3.80
N LEU A 155 14.22 9.81 4.05
CA LEU A 155 13.57 8.89 3.11
C LEU A 155 13.19 9.61 1.81
N ASN A 156 12.68 10.84 1.92
CA ASN A 156 12.37 11.67 0.76
C ASN A 156 13.61 11.96 -0.09
N ASP A 157 14.72 12.32 0.55
CA ASP A 157 15.99 12.62 -0.13
C ASP A 157 16.50 11.37 -0.88
N LEU A 158 16.41 10.18 -0.27
CA LEU A 158 16.83 8.91 -0.89
C LEU A 158 16.02 8.58 -2.15
N PHE A 159 14.70 8.70 -2.10
CA PHE A 159 13.85 8.41 -3.27
C PHE A 159 13.96 9.48 -4.35
N THR A 160 14.09 10.75 -3.96
CA THR A 160 14.27 11.86 -4.91
C THR A 160 15.61 11.74 -5.65
N ALA A 161 16.68 11.33 -4.97
CA ALA A 161 17.98 11.05 -5.59
C ALA A 161 17.93 9.92 -6.65
N LYS A 162 16.90 9.07 -6.60
CA LYS A 162 16.65 7.98 -7.56
C LYS A 162 15.63 8.35 -8.65
N GLY A 163 15.22 9.63 -8.71
CA GLY A 163 14.29 10.15 -9.71
C GLY A 163 12.81 9.86 -9.42
N CYS A 164 12.46 9.39 -8.21
CA CYS A 164 11.06 9.20 -7.82
C CYS A 164 10.44 10.53 -7.36
N GLN A 165 9.17 10.76 -7.70
CA GLN A 165 8.40 11.84 -7.10
C GLN A 165 8.09 11.48 -5.65
N THR A 166 8.34 12.39 -4.71
CA THR A 166 8.01 12.20 -3.29
C THR A 166 6.91 13.17 -2.86
N LYS A 167 5.95 12.69 -2.06
CA LYS A 167 4.88 13.48 -1.46
C LYS A 167 4.78 13.16 0.03
N THR A 168 4.85 14.20 0.86
CA THR A 168 4.65 14.04 2.30
C THR A 168 3.16 13.99 2.61
N CYS A 169 2.75 12.92 3.27
CA CYS A 169 1.40 12.76 3.81
C CYS A 169 1.33 13.40 5.19
N GLN A 170 0.38 14.31 5.35
CA GLN A 170 0.03 14.85 6.66
C GLN A 170 -0.58 13.75 7.52
N ARG A 171 -0.28 13.77 8.82
CA ARG A 171 -0.94 12.87 9.77
C ARG A 171 -2.42 13.25 9.86
N ILE A 172 -3.30 12.29 9.64
CA ILE A 172 -4.75 12.51 9.75
C ILE A 172 -5.24 11.95 11.08
N GLY A 173 -5.67 12.85 11.97
CA GLY A 173 -6.10 12.54 13.33
C GLY A 173 -4.95 12.26 14.31
N ASP A 174 -5.32 12.00 15.57
CA ASP A 174 -4.38 11.75 16.67
C ASP A 174 -4.22 10.26 16.98
N TYR A 175 -4.03 9.46 15.93
CA TYR A 175 -3.80 8.03 16.04
C TYR A 175 -2.31 7.73 16.01
N VAL A 176 -1.75 7.34 17.16
CA VAL A 176 -0.33 7.00 17.31
C VAL A 176 -0.21 5.55 17.76
N GLY A 177 0.56 4.75 17.02
CA GLY A 177 0.75 3.33 17.34
C GLY A 177 1.25 3.08 18.77
N THR A 178 2.16 3.92 19.28
CA THR A 178 2.65 3.82 20.67
C THR A 178 1.51 3.96 21.68
N GLU A 179 0.64 4.95 21.52
CA GLU A 179 -0.52 5.16 22.41
C GLU A 179 -1.48 3.97 22.37
N ILE A 180 -1.76 3.44 21.17
CA ILE A 180 -2.63 2.27 21.00
C ILE A 180 -2.03 1.06 21.74
N ARG A 181 -0.73 0.80 21.58
CA ARG A 181 -0.05 -0.31 22.25
C ARG A 181 -0.11 -0.19 23.77
N MET A 182 0.13 1.00 24.33
CA MET A 182 0.05 1.24 25.77
C MET A 182 -1.37 1.02 26.28
N ARG A 183 -2.38 1.59 25.62
CA ARG A 183 -3.79 1.42 26.03
C ARG A 183 -4.22 -0.04 26.04
N ILE A 184 -3.82 -0.82 25.02
CA ILE A 184 -4.10 -2.26 24.99
C ILE A 184 -3.46 -2.96 26.19
N ALA A 185 -2.19 -2.68 26.48
CA ALA A 185 -1.47 -3.29 27.61
C ALA A 185 -2.08 -2.94 28.97
N GLU A 186 -2.53 -1.71 29.14
CA GLU A 186 -3.15 -1.20 30.37
C GLU A 186 -4.65 -1.55 30.49
N GLY A 187 -5.25 -2.13 29.44
CA GLY A 187 -6.69 -2.39 29.39
C GLY A 187 -7.56 -1.13 29.31
N LYS A 188 -7.01 0.00 28.85
CA LYS A 188 -7.75 1.24 28.57
C LYS A 188 -8.51 1.12 27.24
N PRO A 189 -9.57 1.93 27.00
CA PRO A 189 -10.29 1.91 25.72
C PRO A 189 -9.39 2.30 24.55
N TRP A 190 -9.34 1.48 23.50
CA TRP A 190 -8.47 1.69 22.32
C TRP A 190 -9.14 1.35 20.98
N GLU A 191 -10.24 0.59 20.99
CA GLU A 191 -10.87 0.06 19.78
C GLU A 191 -11.32 1.14 18.81
N PHE A 192 -11.70 2.32 19.31
CA PHE A 192 -12.08 3.48 18.49
C PHE A 192 -10.89 4.08 17.70
N MET A 193 -9.66 3.67 18.00
CA MET A 193 -8.44 4.18 17.34
C MET A 193 -8.05 3.37 16.10
N VAL A 194 -8.67 2.20 15.89
CA VAL A 194 -8.39 1.30 14.77
C VAL A 194 -9.68 0.99 13.99
N PRO A 195 -9.58 0.46 12.77
CA PRO A 195 -10.76 -0.05 12.07
C PRO A 195 -11.42 -1.20 12.86
N PRO A 196 -12.75 -1.31 12.88
CA PRO A 196 -13.45 -2.39 13.60
C PRO A 196 -12.91 -3.79 13.27
N ALA A 197 -12.66 -4.10 12.01
CA ALA A 197 -12.05 -5.38 11.59
C ALA A 197 -10.69 -5.64 12.25
N VAL A 198 -9.85 -4.60 12.41
CA VAL A 198 -8.56 -4.70 13.08
C VAL A 198 -8.72 -4.91 14.58
N ALA A 199 -9.71 -4.26 15.21
CA ALA A 199 -10.00 -4.49 16.63
C ALA A 199 -10.40 -5.95 16.90
N VAL A 200 -11.22 -6.54 16.03
CA VAL A 200 -11.58 -7.98 16.09
C VAL A 200 -10.34 -8.85 15.91
N TYR A 201 -9.49 -8.54 14.93
CA TYR A 201 -8.27 -9.28 14.67
C TYR A 201 -7.29 -9.25 15.85
N LEU A 202 -7.05 -8.07 16.44
CA LEU A 202 -6.18 -7.90 17.61
C LEU A 202 -6.68 -8.68 18.82
N LYS A 203 -8.00 -8.75 19.02
CA LYS A 203 -8.61 -9.60 20.06
C LYS A 203 -8.41 -11.09 19.75
N LYS A 204 -8.57 -11.51 18.50
CA LYS A 204 -8.36 -12.89 18.04
C LYS A 204 -6.95 -13.40 18.31
N ILE A 205 -5.92 -12.57 18.09
CA ILE A 205 -4.51 -12.95 18.32
C ILE A 205 -4.05 -12.76 19.77
N ASN A 206 -4.97 -12.42 20.69
CA ASN A 206 -4.69 -12.15 22.10
C ASN A 206 -3.59 -11.07 22.30
N ALA A 207 -3.69 -9.97 21.53
CA ALA A 207 -2.71 -8.90 21.53
C ALA A 207 -2.47 -8.29 22.92
N LYS A 208 -3.52 -8.22 23.77
CA LYS A 208 -3.42 -7.73 25.15
C LYS A 208 -2.38 -8.49 25.95
N ARG A 209 -2.50 -9.83 26.03
CA ARG A 209 -1.57 -10.67 26.79
C ARG A 209 -0.13 -10.51 26.29
N ARG A 210 0.05 -10.41 24.97
CA ARG A 210 1.37 -10.21 24.37
C ARG A 210 1.98 -8.87 24.78
N LEU A 211 1.20 -7.79 24.69
CA LEU A 211 1.66 -6.46 25.04
C LEU A 211 1.93 -6.34 26.55
N GLU A 212 1.12 -6.95 27.41
CA GLU A 212 1.40 -7.02 28.85
C GLU A 212 2.77 -7.65 29.15
N ILE A 213 3.13 -8.73 28.45
CA ILE A 213 4.44 -9.38 28.62
C ILE A 213 5.56 -8.43 28.18
N VAL A 214 5.42 -7.86 26.99
CA VAL A 214 6.45 -7.03 26.35
C VAL A 214 6.64 -5.69 27.07
N PHE A 215 5.61 -5.11 27.70
CA PHE A 215 5.74 -3.87 28.46
C PHE A 215 6.27 -4.08 29.89
N ARG A 216 6.11 -5.28 30.46
CA ARG A 216 6.62 -5.64 31.79
C ARG A 216 8.10 -6.05 31.79
N SER A 217 8.62 -6.54 30.67
CA SER A 217 10.05 -6.81 30.44
C SER A 217 10.84 -5.54 30.22
#